data_AF-A0A514ZR71-F1
#
_entry.id   AF-A0A514ZR71-F1
#
_cell.length_a   1.000
_cell.length_b   1.000
_cell.length_c   1.000
_cell.angle_alpha   90.00
_cell.angle_beta   90.00
_cell.angle_gamma   90.00
#
_symmetry.space_group_name_H-M   'P 1'
#
loop_
_entity.id
_entity.type
_entity.pdbx_description
1 polymer ?
#
loop_
_entity_poly.entity_id
_entity_poly.type
_entity_poly.pdbx_seq_one_letter_code
_entity_poly.pdbx_strand_id
1 'polypeptide(L)'
;MHNWLFPDTIYWLEGLMLVVEPGDEFPQLRPVLSQKALRAVRGATQNEVEALMNKLGFVRRYEDNYTNADQTLFIEDLHDQNVLVDATGDLLVFDPVIYLTKPGV
;
A
#
# COMPACT_ATOMS: atom_id res chain seq x y z
N MET A 1 6.97 0.69 -6.27
CA MET A 1 5.79 1.59 -6.36
C MET A 1 5.34 2.04 -4.97
N HIS A 2 5.13 1.12 -4.02
CA HIS A 2 4.83 1.46 -2.62
C HIS A 2 5.70 2.60 -2.06
N ASN A 3 7.03 2.41 -2.03
CA ASN A 3 7.99 3.39 -1.49
C ASN A 3 7.94 4.79 -2.14
N TRP A 4 7.43 4.89 -3.36
CA TRP A 4 7.29 6.17 -4.06
C TRP A 4 6.00 6.91 -3.64
N LEU A 5 4.91 6.17 -3.40
CA LEU A 5 3.65 6.74 -2.92
C LEU A 5 3.65 6.99 -1.40
N PHE A 6 4.24 6.07 -0.63
CA PHE A 6 4.20 6.04 0.83
C PHE A 6 5.62 5.88 1.39
N PRO A 7 6.43 6.96 1.37
CA PRO A 7 7.82 6.89 1.81
C PRO A 7 8.00 6.73 3.33
N ASP A 8 7.01 7.12 4.14
CA ASP A 8 7.08 7.02 5.61
C ASP A 8 7.01 5.58 6.13
N THR A 9 6.52 4.66 5.29
CA THR A 9 6.34 3.22 5.54
C THR A 9 7.16 2.38 4.55
N ILE A 10 8.34 2.88 4.20
CA ILE A 10 9.22 2.28 3.19
C ILE A 10 9.52 0.79 3.45
N TYR A 11 9.50 0.00 2.38
CA TYR A 11 10.03 -1.36 2.34
C TYR A 11 11.49 -1.37 1.90
N TRP A 12 12.32 -2.17 2.57
CA TRP A 12 13.68 -2.47 2.14
C TRP A 12 13.73 -3.87 1.53
N LEU A 13 14.38 -3.98 0.37
CA LEU A 13 14.68 -5.29 -0.22
C LEU A 13 15.92 -5.85 0.49
N GLU A 14 15.73 -6.89 1.28
CA GLU A 14 16.82 -7.59 1.98
C GLU A 14 17.52 -8.58 1.06
N GLY A 15 16.80 -9.12 0.08
CA GLY A 15 17.32 -10.06 -0.88
C GLY A 15 16.23 -10.93 -1.48
N LEU A 16 16.64 -12.08 -2.01
CA LEU A 16 15.75 -13.06 -2.60
C LEU A 16 15.92 -14.39 -1.87
N MET A 17 14.84 -15.15 -1.75
CA MET A 17 14.86 -16.50 -1.20
C MET A 17 14.06 -17.45 -2.07
N LEU A 18 14.45 -18.73 -2.08
CA LEU A 18 13.64 -19.79 -2.67
C LEU A 18 12.58 -20.24 -1.65
N VAL A 19 11.32 -20.20 -2.07
CA VAL A 19 10.17 -20.66 -1.29
C VAL A 19 9.55 -21.84 -2.02
N VAL A 20 9.12 -22.85 -1.26
CA VAL A 20 8.37 -24.00 -1.78
C VAL A 20 7.01 -23.98 -1.11
N GLU A 21 5.95 -23.72 -1.87
CA GLU A 21 4.57 -23.76 -1.41
C GLU A 21 3.89 -25.08 -1.82
N PRO A 22 2.83 -25.52 -1.11
CA PRO A 22 2.05 -26.67 -1.53
C PRO A 22 1.49 -26.48 -2.95
N GLY A 23 1.88 -27.36 -3.87
CA GLY A 23 1.47 -27.31 -5.28
C GLY A 23 2.52 -26.74 -6.24
N ASP A 24 3.64 -26.22 -5.73
CA ASP A 24 4.76 -25.82 -6.57
C ASP A 24 5.47 -27.05 -7.19
N GLU A 25 5.67 -27.03 -8.50
CA GLU A 25 6.51 -28.03 -9.19
C GLU A 25 8.01 -27.82 -8.90
N PHE A 26 8.42 -26.55 -8.72
CA PHE A 26 9.78 -26.14 -8.41
C PHE A 26 9.80 -24.98 -7.41
N PRO A 27 10.86 -24.80 -6.61
CA PRO A 27 11.01 -23.65 -5.72
C PRO A 27 10.90 -22.33 -6.49
N GLN A 28 10.09 -21.41 -5.97
CA GLN A 28 9.87 -20.09 -6.54
C GLN A 28 10.80 -19.07 -5.89
N LEU A 29 11.39 -18.16 -6.69
CA LEU A 29 12.19 -17.06 -6.19
C LEU A 29 11.27 -15.93 -5.71
N ARG A 30 11.33 -15.59 -4.42
CA ARG A 30 10.50 -14.56 -3.79
C ARG A 30 11.37 -13.46 -3.17
N PRO A 31 10.91 -12.19 -3.20
CA PRO A 31 11.61 -11.12 -2.50
C PRO A 31 11.41 -11.25 -0.99
N VAL A 32 12.48 -10.99 -0.23
CA VAL A 32 12.43 -10.78 1.21
C VAL A 32 12.42 -9.28 1.46
N LEU A 33 11.34 -8.79 2.07
CA LEU A 33 11.17 -7.38 2.38
C LEU A 33 11.21 -7.17 3.89
N SER A 34 11.81 -6.06 4.31
CA SER A 34 11.69 -5.57 5.69
C SER A 34 11.03 -4.20 5.73
N GLN A 35 10.38 -3.90 6.86
CA GLN A 35 9.78 -2.61 7.14
C GLN A 35 10.06 -2.25 8.60
N LYS A 36 10.19 -0.96 8.89
CA LYS A 36 10.27 -0.50 10.28
C LYS A 36 8.98 -0.88 11.01
N ALA A 37 9.11 -1.34 12.25
CA ALA A 37 7.96 -1.55 13.12
C ALA A 37 7.17 -0.24 13.30
N LEU A 38 5.91 -0.25 12.87
CA LEU A 38 5.01 0.89 12.98
C LEU A 38 4.40 0.96 14.37
N ARG A 39 4.25 2.17 14.90
CA ARG A 39 3.57 2.41 16.17
C ARG A 39 2.37 3.29 15.91
N ALA A 40 1.20 2.73 16.18
CA ALA A 40 -0.08 3.40 15.96
C ALA A 40 -0.91 3.44 17.24
N VAL A 41 -1.83 4.40 17.30
CA VAL A 41 -2.82 4.51 18.38
C VAL A 41 -4.21 4.04 17.93
N ARG A 42 -4.49 4.01 16.62
CA ARG A 42 -5.73 3.49 16.02
C ARG A 42 -5.58 3.29 14.51
N GLY A 43 -6.59 2.68 13.89
CA GLY A 43 -6.82 2.74 12.45
C GLY A 43 -7.30 4.11 11.98
N ALA A 44 -6.98 4.44 10.73
CA ALA A 44 -7.42 5.66 10.08
C ALA A 44 -8.91 5.59 9.71
N THR A 45 -9.60 6.71 9.79
CA THR A 45 -10.96 6.82 9.27
C THR A 45 -10.92 6.98 7.75
N GLN A 46 -11.99 6.58 7.07
CA GLN A 46 -12.11 6.75 5.62
C GLN A 46 -11.91 8.21 5.17
N ASN A 47 -12.40 9.19 5.93
CA ASN A 47 -12.22 10.61 5.60
C ASN A 47 -10.75 11.05 5.68
N GLU A 48 -9.98 10.51 6.62
CA GLU A 48 -8.54 10.79 6.75
C GLU A 48 -7.77 10.20 5.57
N VAL A 49 -8.08 8.94 5.21
CA VAL A 49 -7.51 8.27 4.04
C VAL A 49 -7.86 9.04 2.76
N GLU A 50 -9.13 9.39 2.58
CA GLU A 50 -9.58 10.13 1.39
C GLU A 50 -8.89 11.50 1.29
N ALA A 51 -8.71 12.21 2.40
CA ALA A 51 -7.98 13.47 2.43
C ALA A 51 -6.50 13.32 2.05
N LEU A 52 -5.84 12.23 2.47
CA LEU A 52 -4.47 11.90 2.05
C LEU A 52 -4.42 11.59 0.56
N MET A 53 -5.28 10.70 0.09
CA MET A 53 -5.29 10.25 -1.31
C MET A 53 -5.61 11.40 -2.27
N ASN A 54 -6.52 12.31 -1.89
CA ASN A 54 -6.80 13.52 -2.65
C ASN A 54 -5.57 14.43 -2.81
N LYS A 55 -4.71 14.55 -1.78
CA LYS A 55 -3.44 15.31 -1.88
C LYS A 55 -2.44 14.67 -2.85
N LEU A 56 -2.52 13.35 -3.01
CA LEU A 56 -1.71 12.57 -3.95
C LEU A 56 -2.30 12.53 -5.37
N GLY A 57 -3.41 13.25 -5.62
CA GLY A 57 -4.09 13.29 -6.91
C GLY A 57 -4.96 12.08 -7.22
N PHE A 58 -5.23 11.24 -6.22
CA PHE A 58 -6.16 10.13 -6.36
C PHE A 58 -7.59 10.57 -6.06
N VAL A 59 -8.55 9.92 -6.70
CA VAL A 59 -9.98 10.08 -6.45
C VAL A 59 -10.53 8.75 -5.98
N ARG A 60 -11.37 8.80 -4.95
CA ARG A 60 -12.05 7.61 -4.45
C ARG A 60 -13.00 7.05 -5.50
N ARG A 61 -12.98 5.73 -5.70
CA ARG A 61 -13.85 5.05 -6.68
C ARG A 61 -15.02 4.33 -6.00
N TYR A 62 -14.72 3.44 -5.07
CA TYR A 62 -15.67 2.71 -4.22
C TYR A 62 -14.94 2.17 -2.99
N GLU A 63 -15.66 1.96 -1.89
CA GLU A 63 -15.11 1.41 -0.64
C GLU A 63 -13.82 2.13 -0.25
N ASP A 64 -12.73 1.39 -0.02
CA ASP A 64 -11.41 1.90 0.34
C ASP A 64 -10.42 1.85 -0.84
N ASN A 65 -10.96 2.02 -2.06
CA ASN A 65 -10.22 1.94 -3.32
C ASN A 65 -10.17 3.29 -4.05
N TYR A 66 -9.03 3.58 -4.66
CA TYR A 66 -8.67 4.88 -5.19
C TYR A 66 -8.01 4.77 -6.56
N THR A 67 -8.27 5.73 -7.45
CA THR A 67 -7.71 5.77 -8.80
C THR A 67 -7.02 7.10 -9.07
N ASN A 68 -5.90 7.08 -9.79
CA ASN A 68 -5.25 8.26 -10.34
C ASN A 68 -5.13 8.05 -11.86
N ALA A 69 -5.97 8.76 -12.62
CA ALA A 69 -6.03 8.63 -14.08
C ALA A 69 -4.76 9.17 -14.76
N ASP A 70 -4.19 10.27 -14.25
CA ASP A 70 -3.00 10.91 -14.80
C ASP A 70 -1.77 9.98 -14.70
N GLN A 71 -1.69 9.23 -13.61
CA GLN A 71 -0.60 8.29 -13.33
C GLN A 71 -0.91 6.85 -13.76
N THR A 72 -2.13 6.58 -14.24
CA THR A 72 -2.62 5.24 -14.57
C THR A 72 -2.46 4.25 -13.41
N LEU A 73 -2.89 4.66 -12.22
CA LEU A 73 -2.79 3.86 -11.00
C LEU A 73 -4.15 3.56 -10.39
N PHE A 74 -4.24 2.37 -9.81
CA PHE A 74 -5.36 1.98 -8.96
C PHE A 74 -4.83 1.34 -7.69
N ILE A 75 -5.38 1.75 -6.55
CA ILE A 75 -4.95 1.31 -5.23
C ILE A 75 -6.18 0.74 -4.52
N GLU A 76 -6.03 -0.47 -4.00
CA GLU A 76 -7.03 -1.14 -3.16
C GLU A 76 -6.55 -1.26 -1.71
N ASP A 77 -7.51 -1.62 -0.85
CA ASP A 77 -7.27 -2.10 0.51
C ASP A 77 -6.76 -1.04 1.49
N LEU A 78 -7.14 0.24 1.29
CA LEU A 78 -6.79 1.34 2.21
C LEU A 78 -7.76 1.48 3.38
N HIS A 79 -8.11 0.36 4.01
CA HIS A 79 -8.99 0.33 5.18
C HIS A 79 -8.21 0.56 6.49
N ASP A 80 -8.93 0.68 7.60
CA ASP A 80 -8.40 1.04 8.93
C ASP A 80 -7.38 0.04 9.51
N GLN A 81 -7.33 -1.20 9.01
CA GLN A 81 -6.29 -2.16 9.37
C GLN A 81 -4.98 -2.01 8.56
N ASN A 82 -5.00 -1.33 7.41
CA ASN A 82 -3.84 -1.14 6.51
C ASN A 82 -3.36 0.32 6.45
N VAL A 83 -4.14 1.24 7.02
CA VAL A 83 -3.78 2.63 7.22
C VAL A 83 -3.98 2.98 8.68
N LEU A 84 -2.90 3.32 9.36
CA LEU A 84 -2.90 3.62 10.79
C LEU A 84 -2.67 5.10 11.05
N VAL A 85 -3.07 5.55 12.24
CA VAL A 85 -2.73 6.87 12.77
C VAL A 85 -1.73 6.71 13.90
N ASP A 86 -0.61 7.41 13.80
CA ASP A 86 0.40 7.41 14.86
C ASP A 86 0.09 8.42 15.98
N ALA A 87 1.01 8.54 16.93
CA ALA A 87 0.84 9.43 18.07
C ALA A 87 0.97 10.93 17.72
N THR A 88 1.52 11.28 16.55
CA THR A 88 1.58 12.68 16.06
C THR A 88 0.35 13.04 15.23
N GLY A 89 -0.44 12.04 14.82
CA GLY A 89 -1.61 12.21 13.98
C GLY A 89 -1.32 11.97 12.49
N ASP A 90 -0.12 11.49 12.16
CA ASP A 90 0.28 11.19 10.80
C ASP A 90 -0.26 9.82 10.37
N LEU A 91 -0.55 9.70 9.07
CA LEU A 91 -1.08 8.47 8.48
C LEU A 91 0.05 7.57 7.99
N LEU A 92 0.01 6.31 8.43
CA LEU A 92 0.95 5.27 8.04
C LEU A 92 0.23 4.25 7.15
N VAL A 93 0.43 4.33 5.84
CA VAL A 93 -0.12 3.39 4.85
C VAL A 93 0.88 2.27 4.64
N PHE A 94 0.57 1.01 4.94
CA PHE A 94 1.60 -0.03 4.95
C PHE A 94 1.28 -1.30 4.18
N ASP A 95 0.02 -1.65 3.92
CA ASP A 95 -0.30 -2.84 3.12
C ASP A 95 -1.33 -2.59 1.99
N PRO A 96 -1.11 -1.60 1.10
CA PRO A 96 -1.99 -1.39 -0.04
C PRO A 96 -1.70 -2.37 -1.19
N VAL A 97 -2.74 -2.69 -1.98
CA VAL A 97 -2.56 -3.38 -3.26
C VAL A 97 -2.54 -2.36 -4.38
N ILE A 98 -1.44 -2.29 -5.14
CA ILE A 98 -1.24 -1.24 -6.15
C ILE A 98 -1.14 -1.86 -7.55
N TYR A 99 -2.01 -1.42 -8.46
CA TYR A 99 -2.07 -1.84 -9.85
C TYR A 99 -1.69 -0.69 -10.78
N LEU A 100 -1.02 -1.04 -11.88
CA LEU A 100 -0.96 -0.20 -13.08
C LEU A 100 -2.25 -0.45 -13.88
N THR A 101 -3.01 0.60 -14.14
CA THR A 101 -4.20 0.51 -15.00
C THR A 101 -3.82 0.79 -16.45
N LYS A 102 -4.64 0.30 -17.39
CA LYS A 102 -4.50 0.73 -18.78
C LYS A 102 -4.94 2.20 -18.88
N PRO A 103 -4.23 3.04 -19.65
CA PRO A 103 -4.71 4.40 -19.93
C PRO A 103 -6.11 4.33 -20.59
N GLY A 104 -7.09 5.04 -20.03
CA GLY A 104 -8.38 5.29 -20.69
C GLY A 104 -9.45 4.19 -20.60
N VAL A 105 -9.51 3.41 -19.51
CA VAL A 105 -10.64 2.52 -19.20
C VAL A 105 -11.48 3.08 -18.06
#